data_AF-A0A833WVW4-F1
#
_entry.id   AF-A0A833WVW4-F1
#
_cell.length_a   1.000
_cell.length_b   1.000
_cell.length_c   1.000
_cell.angle_alpha   90.00
_cell.angle_beta   90.00
_cell.angle_gamma   90.00
#
_symmetry.space_group_name_H-M   'P 1'
#
loop_
_entity.id
_entity.type
_entity.pdbx_description
1 polymer ?
#
loop_
_entity_poly.entity_id
_entity_poly.type
_entity_poly.pdbx_seq_one_letter_code
_entity_poly.pdbx_strand_id
1 'polypeptide(L)'
;MDLERTYEICGCTQDQKVLYAGYLFQEEARMWWDTRRQLLVRELGSLAALSWERFKEEFDNRFFPDSAKQLKAQEFASLTQGSLTVEQYAAKFMALGRMQAQKFQAGLQPRVRSQVACLRLENYQELVNVAVIAEAEQRGLAI
;
A
#
# COMPACT_ATOMS: atom_id res chain seq x y z
N MET A 1 10.45 -5.15 -9.88
CA MET A 1 9.62 -5.76 -10.93
C MET A 1 8.19 -5.72 -10.44
N ASP A 2 7.28 -5.12 -11.20
CA ASP A 2 5.84 -5.13 -10.88
C ASP A 2 5.25 -6.43 -11.45
N LEU A 3 5.04 -7.41 -10.56
CA LEU A 3 4.59 -8.74 -10.94
C LEU A 3 3.16 -8.73 -11.50
N GLU A 4 2.26 -7.96 -10.89
CA GLU A 4 0.87 -7.90 -11.32
C GLU A 4 0.76 -7.33 -12.72
N ARG A 5 1.52 -6.26 -13.01
CA ARG A 5 1.59 -5.69 -14.37
C ARG A 5 2.21 -6.65 -15.39
N THR A 6 3.21 -7.43 -14.98
CA THR A 6 3.83 -8.44 -15.85
C THR A 6 2.82 -9.54 -16.20
N TYR A 7 2.07 -10.02 -15.20
CA TYR A 7 1.05 -11.04 -15.41
C TYR A 7 -0.11 -10.57 -16.29
N GLU A 8 -0.52 -9.30 -16.14
CA GLU A 8 -1.53 -8.68 -16.98
C GLU A 8 -1.10 -8.64 -18.45
N ILE A 9 0.09 -8.11 -18.72
CA ILE A 9 0.62 -7.99 -20.09
C ILE A 9 0.84 -9.36 -20.74
N CYS A 10 1.32 -10.34 -19.96
CA CYS A 10 1.59 -11.69 -20.46
C CYS A 10 0.34 -12.58 -20.53
N GLY A 11 -0.82 -12.13 -20.03
CA GLY A 11 -2.04 -12.94 -20.02
C GLY A 11 -1.92 -14.22 -19.17
N CYS A 12 -1.19 -14.16 -18.06
CA CYS A 12 -0.88 -15.35 -17.26
C CYS A 12 -2.13 -15.95 -16.59
N THR A 13 -2.27 -17.27 -16.67
CA THR A 13 -3.24 -18.04 -15.89
C THR A 13 -2.87 -18.05 -14.41
N GLN A 14 -3.82 -18.41 -13.54
CA GLN A 14 -3.64 -18.42 -12.09
C GLN A 14 -2.43 -19.26 -11.65
N ASP A 15 -2.30 -20.46 -12.18
CA ASP A 15 -1.19 -21.38 -11.92
C ASP A 15 0.15 -20.85 -12.45
N GLN A 16 0.15 -20.17 -13.61
CA GLN A 16 1.35 -19.53 -14.15
C GLN A 16 1.86 -18.40 -13.25
N LYS A 17 0.95 -17.59 -12.67
CA LYS A 17 1.32 -16.55 -11.71
C LYS A 17 2.00 -17.14 -10.47
N VAL A 18 1.44 -18.24 -9.94
CA VAL A 18 1.98 -18.96 -8.78
C VAL A 18 3.38 -19.55 -9.09
N LEU A 19 3.54 -20.16 -10.27
CA LEU A 19 4.83 -20.70 -10.71
C LEU A 19 5.89 -19.62 -10.85
N TYR A 20 5.54 -18.50 -11.49
CA TYR A 20 6.46 -17.39 -11.71
C TYR A 20 6.88 -16.74 -10.39
N ALA A 21 5.94 -16.44 -9.49
CA ALA A 21 6.25 -15.88 -8.18
C ALA A 21 7.12 -16.81 -7.34
N GLY A 22 6.81 -18.11 -7.34
CA GLY A 22 7.60 -19.12 -6.65
C GLY A 22 9.03 -19.23 -7.18
N TYR A 23 9.24 -19.03 -8.48
CA TYR A 23 10.56 -19.02 -9.10
C TYR A 23 11.43 -17.82 -8.67
N LEU A 24 10.81 -16.70 -8.35
CA LEU A 24 11.52 -15.48 -7.91
C LEU A 24 12.01 -15.54 -6.46
N PHE A 25 11.53 -16.49 -5.67
CA PHE A 25 12.00 -16.64 -4.30
C PHE A 25 13.46 -17.09 -4.26
N GLN A 26 14.18 -16.55 -3.27
CA GLN A 26 15.58 -16.83 -3.02
C GLN A 26 15.74 -17.43 -1.62
N GLU A 27 16.78 -18.25 -1.45
CA GLU A 27 17.24 -18.75 -0.14
C GLU A 27 16.10 -19.36 0.71
N GLU A 28 15.88 -18.85 1.92
CA GLU A 28 14.87 -19.33 2.88
C GLU A 28 13.46 -19.29 2.30
N ALA A 29 13.13 -18.24 1.53
CA ALA A 29 11.81 -18.12 0.94
C ALA A 29 11.53 -19.21 -0.09
N ARG A 30 12.55 -19.62 -0.86
CA ARG A 30 12.42 -20.71 -1.84
C ARG A 30 12.20 -22.04 -1.14
N MET A 31 12.98 -22.34 -0.09
CA MET A 31 12.85 -23.58 0.69
C MET A 31 11.46 -23.70 1.35
N TRP A 32 10.99 -22.61 1.94
CA TRP A 32 9.63 -22.54 2.50
C TRP A 32 8.59 -22.80 1.42
N TRP A 33 8.67 -22.10 0.28
CA TRP A 33 7.67 -22.20 -0.77
C TRP A 33 7.61 -23.59 -1.40
N ASP A 34 8.75 -24.23 -1.65
CA ASP A 34 8.79 -25.59 -2.18
C ASP A 34 8.10 -26.58 -1.25
N THR A 35 8.31 -26.46 0.06
CA THR A 35 7.64 -27.30 1.06
C THR A 35 6.15 -26.99 1.13
N ARG A 36 5.77 -25.72 1.20
CA ARG A 36 4.35 -25.31 1.34
C ARG A 36 3.54 -25.65 0.10
N ARG A 37 4.10 -25.44 -1.09
CA ARG A 37 3.49 -25.80 -2.38
C ARG A 37 3.19 -27.30 -2.47
N GLN A 38 4.11 -28.16 -2.03
CA GLN A 38 3.87 -29.61 -2.02
C GLN A 38 2.69 -30.01 -1.14
N LEU A 39 2.53 -29.37 0.02
CA LEU A 39 1.39 -29.59 0.91
C LEU A 39 0.09 -29.12 0.25
N LEU A 40 0.08 -27.90 -0.31
CA LEU A 40 -1.11 -27.35 -0.98
C LEU A 40 -1.55 -28.18 -2.19
N VAL A 41 -0.61 -28.71 -2.98
CA VAL A 41 -0.94 -29.61 -4.10
C VAL A 41 -1.56 -30.91 -3.62
N ARG A 42 -1.13 -31.44 -2.47
CA ARG A 42 -1.75 -32.64 -1.86
C ARG A 42 -3.16 -32.33 -1.33
N GLU A 43 -3.35 -31.16 -0.72
CA GLU A 43 -4.64 -30.70 -0.19
C GLU A 43 -5.66 -30.43 -1.31
N LEU A 44 -5.22 -29.81 -2.40
CA LEU A 44 -6.06 -29.37 -3.53
C LEU A 44 -6.12 -30.38 -4.69
N GLY A 45 -5.30 -31.43 -4.65
CA GLY A 45 -5.19 -32.47 -5.69
C GLY A 45 -4.38 -32.07 -6.92
N SER A 46 -4.15 -30.78 -7.19
CA SER A 46 -3.30 -30.32 -8.29
C SER A 46 -2.79 -28.89 -8.08
N LEU A 47 -1.72 -28.51 -8.80
CA LEU A 47 -1.24 -27.13 -8.83
C LEU A 47 -2.22 -26.20 -9.57
N ALA A 48 -2.95 -26.71 -10.58
CA ALA A 48 -3.93 -25.93 -11.32
C ALA A 48 -5.11 -25.47 -10.44
N ALA A 49 -5.37 -26.17 -9.34
CA ALA A 49 -6.38 -25.80 -8.34
C ALA A 49 -5.90 -24.74 -7.35
N LEU A 50 -4.59 -24.41 -7.32
CA LEU A 50 -4.04 -23.36 -6.45
C LEU A 50 -4.17 -21.99 -7.13
N SER A 51 -5.07 -21.16 -6.62
CA SER A 51 -5.27 -19.79 -7.11
C SER A 51 -4.14 -18.83 -6.71
N TRP A 52 -4.00 -17.74 -7.46
CA TRP A 52 -3.08 -16.65 -7.12
C TRP A 52 -3.44 -16.00 -5.78
N GLU A 53 -4.73 -15.88 -5.47
CA GLU A 53 -5.22 -15.35 -4.20
C GLU A 53 -4.79 -16.21 -3.02
N ARG A 54 -4.89 -17.54 -3.14
CA ARG A 54 -4.45 -18.46 -2.09
C ARG A 54 -2.94 -18.41 -1.90
N PHE A 55 -2.17 -18.32 -3.00
CA PHE A 55 -0.73 -18.09 -2.91
C PHE A 55 -0.38 -16.82 -2.13
N LYS A 56 -1.04 -15.69 -2.46
CA LYS A 56 -0.81 -14.40 -1.77
C LYS A 56 -1.12 -14.49 -0.29
N GLU A 57 -2.19 -15.20 0.09
CA GLU A 57 -2.52 -15.43 1.50
C GLU A 57 -1.42 -16.19 2.23
N GLU A 58 -0.91 -17.28 1.65
CA GLU A 58 0.18 -18.08 2.24
C GLU A 58 1.47 -17.28 2.36
N PHE A 59 1.79 -16.50 1.32
CA PHE A 59 2.94 -15.60 1.31
C PHE A 59 2.82 -14.51 2.39
N ASP A 60 1.68 -13.83 2.44
CA ASP A 60 1.41 -12.78 3.42
C ASP A 60 1.47 -13.32 4.84
N ASN A 61 0.91 -14.50 5.10
CA ASN A 61 0.95 -15.10 6.43
C ASN A 61 2.37 -15.49 6.87
N ARG A 62 3.23 -15.90 5.92
CA ARG A 62 4.63 -16.27 6.23
C ARG A 62 5.52 -15.05 6.46
N PHE A 63 5.43 -14.04 5.60
CA PHE A 63 6.39 -12.92 5.56
C PHE A 63 5.85 -11.62 6.14
N PHE A 64 4.53 -11.51 6.27
CA PHE A 64 3.85 -10.35 6.86
C PHE A 64 2.95 -10.81 8.01
N PRO A 65 3.55 -11.19 9.17
CA PRO A 65 2.77 -11.61 10.33
C PRO A 65 1.79 -10.52 10.76
N ASP A 66 0.70 -10.91 11.42
CA ASP A 66 -0.37 -9.99 11.81
C ASP A 66 0.13 -8.82 12.66
N SER A 67 1.17 -9.02 13.47
CA SER A 67 1.83 -7.94 14.21
C SER A 67 2.45 -6.88 13.29
N ALA A 68 3.10 -7.28 12.20
CA ALA A 68 3.65 -6.36 11.22
C ALA A 68 2.54 -5.64 10.43
N LYS A 69 1.47 -6.36 10.08
CA LYS A 69 0.27 -5.77 9.46
C LYS A 69 -0.39 -4.74 10.39
N GLN A 70 -0.52 -5.08 11.67
CA GLN A 70 -1.07 -4.19 12.70
C GLN A 70 -0.18 -2.97 12.93
N LEU A 71 1.15 -3.14 13.00
CA LEU A 71 2.07 -2.03 13.16
C LEU A 71 1.94 -1.05 11.98
N LYS A 72 1.92 -1.55 10.74
CA LYS A 72 1.66 -0.70 9.56
C LYS A 72 0.29 -0.02 9.60
N ALA A 73 -0.74 -0.70 10.09
CA ALA A 73 -2.06 -0.11 10.27
C ALA A 73 -2.07 0.99 11.35
N GLN A 74 -1.29 0.82 12.42
CA GLN A 74 -1.10 1.84 13.46
C GLN A 74 -0.28 3.03 12.96
N GLU A 75 0.80 2.79 12.20
CA GLU A 75 1.54 3.84 11.50
C GLU A 75 0.61 4.65 10.60
N PHE A 76 -0.31 4.00 9.88
CA PHE A 76 -1.34 4.67 9.09
C PHE A 76 -2.30 5.49 9.96
N ALA A 77 -2.83 4.89 11.03
CA ALA A 77 -3.77 5.56 11.92
C ALA A 77 -3.15 6.77 12.64
N SER A 78 -1.84 6.76 12.86
CA SER A 78 -1.09 7.84 13.52
C SER A 78 -0.42 8.80 12.53
N LEU A 79 -0.52 8.57 11.22
CA LEU A 79 0.14 9.41 10.23
C LEU A 79 -0.47 10.81 10.18
N THR A 80 0.30 11.77 10.66
CA THR A 80 -0.02 13.20 10.60
C THR A 80 1.08 13.93 9.84
N GLN A 81 0.78 15.14 9.36
CA GLN A 81 1.74 16.02 8.70
C GLN A 81 2.95 16.26 9.61
N GLY A 82 2.75 16.43 10.92
CA GLY A 82 3.84 16.58 11.88
C GLY A 82 4.77 17.73 11.48
N SER A 83 6.07 17.47 11.34
CA SER A 83 7.06 18.43 10.83
C SER A 83 7.29 18.37 9.30
N LEU A 84 6.60 17.47 8.59
CA LEU A 84 6.72 17.32 7.15
C LEU A 84 6.08 18.51 6.42
N THR A 85 6.55 18.78 5.20
CA THR A 85 5.79 19.61 4.28
C THR A 85 4.49 18.90 3.88
N VAL A 86 3.48 19.65 3.45
CA VAL A 86 2.22 19.07 2.94
C VAL A 86 2.50 18.10 1.80
N GLU A 87 3.46 18.42 0.92
CA GLU A 87 3.86 17.56 -0.20
C GLU A 87 4.49 16.25 0.27
N GLN A 88 5.40 16.30 1.25
CA GLN A 88 6.00 15.10 1.85
C GLN A 88 4.96 14.25 2.57
N TYR A 89 4.03 14.89 3.29
CA TYR A 89 2.90 14.21 3.92
C TYR A 89 1.99 13.55 2.88
N ALA A 90 1.64 14.26 1.80
CA ALA A 90 0.84 13.73 0.69
C ALA A 90 1.51 12.55 0.00
N ALA A 91 2.82 12.62 -0.27
CA ALA A 91 3.58 11.51 -0.84
C ALA A 91 3.55 10.27 0.07
N LYS A 92 3.78 10.44 1.37
CA LYS A 92 3.67 9.34 2.35
C LYS A 92 2.25 8.78 2.42
N PHE A 93 1.24 9.65 2.37
CA PHE A 93 -0.16 9.26 2.39
C PHE A 93 -0.56 8.49 1.13
N MET A 94 -0.10 8.91 -0.05
CA MET A 94 -0.34 8.24 -1.33
C MET A 94 0.33 6.87 -1.41
N ALA A 95 1.54 6.70 -0.87
CA ALA A 95 2.24 5.42 -0.84
C ALA A 95 1.47 4.31 -0.09
N LEU A 96 0.43 4.68 0.66
CA LEU A 96 -0.43 3.77 1.44
C LEU A 96 -1.67 3.32 0.64
N GLY A 97 -1.84 3.78 -0.61
CA GLY A 97 -2.83 3.27 -1.57
C GLY A 97 -4.30 3.62 -1.28
N ARG A 98 -4.61 4.26 -0.14
CA ARG A 98 -5.97 4.68 0.23
C ARG A 98 -6.08 6.20 0.30
N MET A 99 -6.48 6.83 -0.80
CA MET A 99 -6.67 8.28 -0.92
C MET A 99 -8.04 8.70 -0.35
N GLN A 100 -8.12 8.92 0.97
CA GLN A 100 -9.32 9.45 1.63
C GLN A 100 -9.09 10.91 2.04
N ALA A 101 -9.71 11.85 1.33
CA ALA A 101 -9.57 13.29 1.58
C ALA A 101 -9.81 13.68 3.04
N GLN A 102 -10.87 13.14 3.66
CA GLN A 102 -11.18 13.40 5.08
C GLN A 102 -10.06 12.98 6.04
N LYS A 103 -9.44 11.81 5.78
CA LYS A 103 -8.34 11.31 6.62
C LYS A 103 -7.06 12.13 6.42
N PHE A 104 -6.78 12.52 5.18
CA PHE A 104 -5.67 13.42 4.87
C PHE A 104 -5.85 14.77 5.57
N GLN A 105 -7.03 15.38 5.44
CA GLN A 105 -7.35 16.64 6.11
C GLN A 105 -7.20 16.54 7.63
N ALA A 106 -7.65 15.43 8.24
CA ALA A 106 -7.58 15.25 9.68
C ALA A 106 -6.14 15.25 10.22
N GLY A 107 -5.19 14.72 9.44
CA GLY A 107 -3.78 14.65 9.79
C GLY A 107 -2.95 15.89 9.44
N LEU A 108 -3.51 16.88 8.72
CA LEU A 108 -2.84 18.15 8.47
C LEU A 108 -2.54 18.89 9.78
N GLN A 109 -1.46 19.69 9.77
CA GLN A 109 -1.16 20.60 10.87
C GLN A 109 -2.36 21.52 11.14
N PRO A 110 -2.64 21.86 12.42
CA PRO A 110 -3.85 22.59 12.79
C PRO A 110 -4.11 23.87 12.00
N ARG A 111 -3.05 24.63 11.68
CA ARG A 111 -3.13 25.90 10.94
C ARG A 111 -3.51 25.70 9.47
N VAL A 112 -2.86 24.78 8.76
CA VAL A 112 -3.20 24.43 7.38
C VAL A 112 -4.61 23.81 7.34
N ARG A 113 -4.89 22.90 8.28
CA ARG A 113 -6.19 22.23 8.41
C ARG A 113 -7.34 23.23 8.56
N SER A 114 -7.20 24.28 9.37
CA SER A 114 -8.26 25.26 9.57
C SER A 114 -8.57 26.06 8.30
N GLN A 115 -7.56 26.37 7.48
CA GLN A 115 -7.75 27.11 6.22
C GLN A 115 -8.48 26.25 5.18
N VAL A 116 -8.09 24.98 5.03
CA VAL A 116 -8.71 24.08 4.04
C VAL A 116 -10.07 23.55 4.48
N ALA A 117 -10.33 23.40 5.79
CA ALA A 117 -11.59 22.88 6.30
C ALA A 117 -12.80 23.76 5.94
N CYS A 118 -12.60 25.09 5.82
CA CYS A 118 -13.63 26.03 5.41
C CYS A 118 -14.16 25.77 3.99
N LEU A 119 -13.35 25.15 3.13
CA LEU A 119 -13.65 24.93 1.72
C LEU A 119 -14.42 23.63 1.46
N ARG A 120 -14.55 22.74 2.46
CA ARG A 120 -15.28 21.46 2.38
C ARG A 120 -14.92 20.63 1.14
N LEU A 121 -13.63 20.54 0.83
CA LEU A 121 -13.13 19.81 -0.33
C LEU A 121 -13.27 18.30 -0.15
N GLU A 122 -13.98 17.64 -1.06
CA GLU A 122 -14.12 16.18 -1.08
C GLU A 122 -13.07 15.50 -1.97
N ASN A 123 -12.57 16.23 -2.98
CA ASN A 123 -11.55 15.75 -3.88
C ASN A 123 -10.17 15.79 -3.20
N TYR A 124 -9.48 14.64 -3.15
CA TYR A 124 -8.17 14.54 -2.53
C TYR A 124 -7.12 15.42 -3.20
N GLN A 125 -7.09 15.46 -4.54
CA GLN A 125 -6.09 16.21 -5.29
C GLN A 125 -6.26 17.72 -5.09
N GLU A 126 -7.49 18.21 -5.13
CA GLU A 126 -7.79 19.62 -4.85
C GLU A 126 -7.42 19.99 -3.41
N LEU A 127 -7.75 19.12 -2.45
CA LEU A 127 -7.38 19.32 -1.05
C LEU A 127 -5.86 19.41 -0.85
N VAL A 128 -5.08 18.53 -1.49
CA VAL A 128 -3.61 18.57 -1.44
C VAL A 128 -3.11 19.89 -2.03
N ASN A 129 -3.59 20.28 -3.21
CA ASN A 129 -3.14 21.50 -3.89
C ASN A 129 -3.39 22.75 -3.02
N VAL A 130 -4.59 22.87 -2.45
CA VAL A 130 -4.93 24.01 -1.59
C VAL A 130 -4.13 23.96 -0.28
N ALA A 131 -3.92 22.78 0.30
CA ALA A 131 -3.11 22.64 1.51
C ALA A 131 -1.64 23.04 1.28
N VAL A 132 -1.08 22.80 0.09
CA VAL A 132 0.28 23.25 -0.29
C VAL A 132 0.35 24.79 -0.34
N ILE A 133 -0.64 25.43 -0.98
CA ILE A 133 -0.72 26.91 -1.05
C ILE A 133 -0.84 27.50 0.36
N ALA A 134 -1.75 26.96 1.17
CA ALA A 134 -1.95 27.33 2.57
C ALA A 134 -0.66 27.19 3.41
N GLU A 135 0.14 26.16 3.17
CA GLU A 135 1.42 25.98 3.86
C GLU A 135 2.49 27.00 3.41
N ALA A 136 2.54 27.34 2.12
CA ALA A 136 3.49 28.31 1.58
C ALA A 136 3.21 29.75 2.09
N GLU A 137 1.93 30.15 2.11
CA GLU A 137 1.50 31.43 2.69
C GLU A 137 1.93 31.58 4.16
N GLN A 138 1.87 30.49 4.93
CA GLN A 138 2.30 30.48 6.33
C GLN A 138 3.81 30.56 6.53
N ARG A 139 4.59 30.04 5.57
CA ARG A 139 6.06 30.11 5.60
C ARG A 139 6.60 31.45 5.09
N GLY A 140 5.73 32.36 4.61
CA GLY A 140 6.14 33.62 4.00
C GLY A 140 6.87 33.42 2.66
N LEU A 141 6.72 32.25 2.05
CA LEU A 141 7.20 31.99 0.71
C LEU A 141 6.13 32.54 -0.24
N ALA A 142 6.37 33.73 -0.80
CA ALA A 142 5.55 34.23 -1.89
C ALA A 142 5.67 33.23 -3.06
N ILE A 143 4.53 32.63 -3.44
CA ILE A 143 4.40 31.78 -4.63
C ILE A 143 4.37 32.66 -5.87
#